data_AF-A0A3D2JG23-F1
#
_entry.id   AF-A0A3D2JG23-F1
#
_cell.length_a   1.000
_cell.length_b   1.000
_cell.length_c   1.000
_cell.angle_alpha   90.00
_cell.angle_beta   90.00
_cell.angle_gamma   90.00
#
_symmetry.space_group_name_H-M   'P 1'
#
loop_
_entity.id
_entity.type
_entity.pdbx_description
1 polymer ?
#
loop_
_entity_poly.entity_id
_entity_poly.type
_entity_poly.pdbx_seq_one_letter_code
_entity_poly.pdbx_strand_id
1 'polypeptide(L)' 'TLDGHRVEVAANINSANDAPQAVEAGAEGVGLMRTELLFLGRTSAPDEKEQFEAYRDMVLAMQRRPLIIRTLDIG' A
#
# COMPACT_ATOMS: atom_id res chain seq x y z
N THR A 1 -10.51 -14.35 -17.69
CA THR A 1 -11.79 -14.02 -18.35
C THR A 1 -12.32 -15.25 -19.06
N LEU A 2 -13.52 -15.21 -19.66
CA LEU A 2 -14.15 -16.40 -20.27
C LEU A 2 -13.37 -16.96 -21.48
N ASP A 3 -12.52 -16.13 -22.09
CA ASP A 3 -11.58 -16.46 -23.18
C ASP A 3 -10.15 -16.76 -22.71
N GLY A 4 -9.92 -16.88 -21.39
CA GLY A 4 -8.64 -17.28 -20.82
C GLY A 4 -7.62 -16.15 -20.58
N HIS A 5 -7.97 -14.89 -20.83
CA HIS A 5 -7.09 -13.76 -20.49
C HIS A 5 -6.95 -13.60 -18.96
N ARG A 6 -5.70 -13.59 -18.46
CA ARG A 6 -5.39 -13.35 -17.05
C ARG A 6 -5.32 -11.86 -16.78
N VAL A 7 -6.03 -11.42 -15.75
CA VAL A 7 -5.91 -10.07 -15.16
C VAL A 7 -5.47 -10.23 -13.71
N GLU A 8 -4.67 -9.29 -13.22
CA GLU A 8 -4.35 -9.18 -11.80
C GLU A 8 -5.40 -8.33 -11.10
N VAL A 9 -5.96 -8.83 -10.00
CA VAL A 9 -6.86 -8.06 -9.14
C VAL A 9 -6.12 -7.67 -7.87
N ALA A 10 -5.70 -6.41 -7.81
CA ALA A 10 -5.00 -5.84 -6.67
C ALA A 10 -5.87 -4.84 -5.90
N ALA A 11 -5.59 -4.68 -4.61
CA ALA A 11 -6.30 -3.75 -3.75
C ALA A 11 -5.66 -2.36 -3.74
N ASN A 12 -6.47 -1.34 -3.44
CA ASN A 12 -6.00 -0.01 -3.06
C ASN A 12 -6.18 0.15 -1.56
N ILE A 13 -5.13 0.56 -0.86
CA ILE A 13 -5.13 0.71 0.60
C ILE A 13 -4.53 2.06 1.03
N ASN A 14 -4.85 2.47 2.25
CA ASN A 14 -4.38 3.73 2.83
C ASN A 14 -3.44 3.51 4.02
N SER A 15 -3.36 2.28 4.56
CA SER A 15 -2.44 1.94 5.65
C SER A 15 -1.99 0.49 5.59
N ALA A 16 -0.86 0.17 6.25
CA ALA A 16 -0.39 -1.21 6.40
C ALA A 16 -1.44 -2.14 7.05
N ASN A 17 -2.29 -1.59 7.91
CA ASN A 17 -3.32 -2.33 8.63
C ASN A 17 -4.47 -2.82 7.73
N ASP A 18 -4.61 -2.24 6.54
CA ASP A 18 -5.63 -2.64 5.56
C ASP A 18 -5.17 -3.86 4.73
N ALA A 19 -3.87 -4.15 4.70
CA ALA A 19 -3.29 -5.21 3.88
C ALA A 19 -3.82 -6.63 4.24
N PRO A 20 -3.94 -7.03 5.52
CA PRO A 20 -4.52 -8.33 5.87
C PRO A 20 -5.95 -8.50 5.36
N GLN A 21 -6.78 -7.45 5.45
CA GLN A 21 -8.17 -7.51 4.96
C GLN A 21 -8.23 -7.62 3.43
N ALA A 22 -7.36 -6.89 2.71
CA ALA A 22 -7.24 -7.01 1.26
C ALA A 22 -6.83 -8.44 0.85
N VAL A 23 -5.90 -9.04 1.59
CA VAL A 23 -5.46 -10.42 1.39
C VAL A 23 -6.60 -11.42 1.62
N GLU A 24 -7.36 -11.27 2.71
CA GLU A 24 -8.53 -12.12 3.00
C GLU A 24 -9.63 -11.97 1.94
N ALA A 25 -9.80 -10.79 1.36
CA ALA A 25 -10.71 -10.51 0.27
C ALA A 25 -10.27 -11.08 -1.09
N GLY A 26 -9.10 -11.73 -1.16
CA GLY A 26 -8.58 -12.39 -2.36
C GLY A 26 -7.71 -11.52 -3.25
N ALA A 27 -7.22 -10.38 -2.76
CA ALA A 27 -6.30 -9.55 -3.53
C ALA A 27 -4.98 -10.29 -3.83
N GLU A 28 -4.56 -10.20 -5.09
CA GLU A 28 -3.29 -10.74 -5.57
C GLU A 28 -2.10 -9.87 -5.16
N GLY A 29 -2.36 -8.62 -4.76
CA GLY A 29 -1.39 -7.66 -4.27
C GLY A 29 -2.04 -6.32 -3.89
N VAL A 30 -1.21 -5.30 -3.68
CA VAL A 30 -1.65 -3.91 -3.51
C VAL A 30 -1.14 -3.09 -4.70
N GLY A 31 -2.08 -2.63 -5.52
CA GLY A 31 -1.80 -1.88 -6.75
C GLY A 31 -1.59 -0.39 -6.51
N LEU A 32 -2.05 0.13 -5.36
CA LEU A 32 -1.82 1.51 -4.97
C LEU A 32 -1.83 1.64 -3.45
N MET A 33 -0.69 2.07 -2.91
CA MET A 33 -0.55 2.53 -1.55
C MET A 33 -0.24 4.02 -1.52
N ARG A 34 -1.10 4.78 -0.84
CA ARG A 34 -1.04 6.23 -0.69
C ARG A 34 -0.14 6.63 0.48
N THR A 35 0.72 7.63 0.27
CA THR A 35 1.69 8.09 1.28
C THR A 35 1.34 9.44 1.90
N GLU A 36 0.29 10.11 1.42
CA GLU A 36 -0.13 11.44 1.87
C GLU A 36 -0.51 11.43 3.36
N LEU A 37 -1.03 10.31 3.88
CA LEU A 37 -1.34 10.17 5.30
C LEU A 37 -0.11 10.32 6.22
N LEU A 38 1.11 10.07 5.72
CA LEU A 38 2.34 10.34 6.47
C LEU A 38 2.62 11.84 6.65
N PHE A 39 1.98 12.70 5.85
CA PHE A 39 2.19 14.15 5.83
C PHE A 39 1.01 14.95 6.41
N LEU A 40 -0.18 14.36 6.46
CA LEU A 40 -1.38 15.04 6.97
C LEU A 40 -1.42 15.12 8.51
N GLY A 41 -2.09 16.15 9.04
CA GLY A 41 -2.37 16.30 10.48
C GLY A 41 -1.15 16.64 11.35
N ARG A 42 -0.03 17.05 10.75
CA ARG A 42 1.22 17.40 11.43
C ARG A 42 1.76 18.74 10.92
N THR A 43 2.66 19.36 11.70
CA THR A 43 3.26 20.67 11.39
C THR A 43 4.57 20.58 10.63
N SER A 44 5.18 19.39 10.55
CA SER A 44 6.42 19.12 9.83
C SER A 44 6.32 17.83 9.02
N ALA A 45 7.06 17.76 7.91
CA ALA A 45 7.17 16.54 7.12
C ALA A 45 7.76 15.38 7.95
N PRO A 46 7.38 14.12 7.66
CA PRO A 46 7.99 12.97 8.30
C PRO A 46 9.46 12.85 7.91
N ASP A 47 10.31 12.44 8.85
CA ASP A 47 11.71 12.16 8.55
C ASP A 47 11.87 10.84 7.75
N GLU A 48 13.10 10.55 7.32
CA GLU A 48 13.41 9.33 6.58
C GLU A 48 13.08 8.06 7.38
N LYS A 49 13.33 8.09 8.70
CA LYS A 49 13.15 6.92 9.56
C LYS A 49 11.67 6.61 9.76
N GLU A 50 10.83 7.63 9.97
CA GLU A 50 9.38 7.49 10.02
C GLU A 50 8.83 6.89 8.72
N GLN A 51 9.30 7.38 7.57
CA GLN A 51 8.92 6.85 6.27
C GLN A 51 9.38 5.39 6.11
N PHE A 52 10.63 5.09 6.47
CA PHE A 52 11.18 3.73 6.42
C PHE A 52 10.37 2.74 7.27
N GLU A 53 10.07 3.09 8.52
CA GLU A 53 9.30 2.22 9.41
C GLU A 53 7.91 1.94 8.84
N ALA A 54 7.22 2.97 8.33
CA ALA A 54 5.94 2.83 7.67
C ALA A 54 6.02 1.88 6.45
N TYR A 55 6.99 2.08 5.55
CA TYR A 55 7.12 1.25 4.35
C TYR A 55 7.53 -0.18 4.66
N ARG A 56 8.43 -0.39 5.63
CA ARG A 56 8.84 -1.72 6.09
C ARG A 56 7.64 -2.49 6.61
N ASP A 57 6.84 -1.88 7.47
CA ASP A 57 5.70 -2.55 8.09
C ASP A 57 4.63 -2.90 7.04
N MET A 58 4.43 -2.04 6.03
CA MET A 58 3.58 -2.35 4.87
C MET A 58 4.10 -3.56 4.08
N VAL A 59 5.40 -3.60 3.75
CA VAL A 59 6.00 -4.72 3.00
C VAL A 59 5.88 -6.03 3.78
N LEU A 60 6.09 -6.00 5.09
CA LEU A 60 5.96 -7.19 5.95
C LEU A 60 4.52 -7.71 6.00
N ALA A 61 3.52 -6.82 6.02
CA ALA A 61 2.10 -7.18 6.02
C ALA A 61 1.65 -7.89 4.73
N MET A 62 2.37 -7.69 3.62
CA MET A 62 1.99 -8.20 2.30
C MET A 62 2.31 -9.69 2.07
N GLN A 63 2.95 -10.38 3.01
CA GLN A 63 3.26 -11.82 2.91
C GLN A 63 3.87 -12.24 1.55
N ARG A 64 4.81 -11.43 1.03
CA ARG A 64 5.49 -11.60 -0.28
C ARG A 64 4.66 -11.29 -1.53
N ARG A 65 3.46 -10.72 -1.39
CA ARG A 65 2.66 -10.20 -2.52
C ARG A 65 3.20 -8.85 -3.00
N PRO A 66 3.01 -8.48 -4.28
CA PRO A 66 3.46 -7.19 -4.81
C PRO A 66 2.77 -6.01 -4.11
N LEU A 67 3.54 -4.95 -3.88
CA LEU A 67 3.11 -3.71 -3.27
C LEU A 67 3.63 -2.53 -4.11
N ILE A 68 2.74 -1.69 -4.61
CA ILE A 68 3.08 -0.46 -5.32
C ILE A 68 2.90 0.72 -4.36
N ILE A 69 4.01 1.37 -4.01
CA ILE A 69 4.02 2.57 -3.18
C ILE A 69 4.06 3.79 -4.09
N ARG A 70 3.10 4.70 -3.94
CA ARG A 70 3.12 5.98 -4.63
C ARG A 70 3.88 7.00 -3.80
N THR A 71 4.83 7.70 -4.42
CA THR A 71 5.47 8.87 -3.80
C THR A 71 4.44 9.94 -3.44
N LEU A 72 4.82 10.92 -2.63
CA LEU A 72 3.92 12.00 -2.21
C LEU A 72 3.23 12.65 -3.43
N ASP A 73 1.90 12.59 -3.47
CA ASP A 73 1.04 13.16 -4.51
C ASP A 73 0.00 14.07 -3.87
N ILE A 74 0.44 15.28 -3.52
CA ILE A 74 -0.37 16.33 -2.90
C ILE A 74 -0.01 17.68 -3.53
N GLY A 75 -1.00 18.58 -3.67
CA GLY A 75 -0.87 19.91 -4.26
C GLY A 75 -2.00 20.83 -3.85
#